data_AF-A0A1G1T507-F1
#
_entry.id   AF-A0A1G1T507-F1
#
_cell.length_a   1.000
_cell.length_b   1.000
_cell.length_c   1.000
_cell.angle_alpha   90.00
_cell.angle_beta   90.00
_cell.angle_gamma   90.00
#
_symmetry.space_group_name_H-M   'P 1'
#
loop_
_entity.id
_entity.type
_entity.pdbx_description
1 polymer ?
#
loop_
_entity_poly.entity_id
_entity_poly.type
_entity_poly.pdbx_seq_one_letter_code
_entity_poly.pdbx_strand_id
1 'polypeptide(L)'
;MGWHGGYDANFSVLDRLTPHHRLLAQAELCQALRAQTADPRAVLGLGHLRSRASLPVLHDNLMSFGIYALGAIASIDPAALATDRVLALLSSNKLSEGQLYRLAIGLGTYFTRGQLDPRVPAQLLELVAHQQYLVRYHALAALRRLYHLPDPAAGNGVTITRADISRDTLFGYISTNGRAADFRRAQDLLQTQIQAATSS
;
A
#
# COMPACT_ATOMS: atom_id res chain seq x y z
N MET A 1 9.71 18.68 -4.23
CA MET A 1 9.80 17.28 -4.70
C MET A 1 9.53 16.38 -3.49
N GLY A 2 8.29 15.94 -3.29
CA GLY A 2 7.96 15.11 -2.13
C GLY A 2 8.61 13.73 -2.26
N TRP A 3 9.22 13.23 -1.19
CA TRP A 3 9.77 11.87 -1.04
C TRP A 3 8.83 10.70 -1.37
N HIS A 4 7.56 10.98 -1.74
CA HIS A 4 6.54 10.04 -2.20
C HIS A 4 6.27 10.14 -3.70
N GLY A 5 7.06 10.91 -4.47
CA GLY A 5 6.96 10.97 -5.93
C GLY A 5 7.08 9.56 -6.50
N GLY A 6 5.96 9.02 -6.96
CA GLY A 6 5.92 7.76 -7.69
C GLY A 6 6.82 7.86 -8.92
N TYR A 7 7.10 6.72 -9.55
CA TYR A 7 7.76 6.73 -10.84
C TYR A 7 6.81 7.39 -11.86
N ASP A 8 7.13 8.61 -12.32
CA ASP A 8 6.41 9.27 -13.41
C ASP A 8 6.77 8.57 -14.72
N ALA A 9 5.98 7.56 -15.08
CA ALA A 9 6.13 6.83 -16.33
C ALA A 9 5.16 7.39 -17.38
N ASN A 10 5.68 7.78 -18.55
CA ASN A 10 4.88 8.23 -19.67
C ASN A 10 4.37 7.04 -20.49
N PHE A 11 3.05 6.80 -20.46
CA PHE A 11 2.40 5.69 -21.17
C PHE A 11 1.77 6.07 -22.52
N SER A 12 1.98 7.28 -23.03
CA SER A 12 1.42 7.74 -24.32
C SER A 12 1.77 6.86 -25.51
N VAL A 13 2.85 6.09 -25.44
CA VAL A 13 3.20 5.09 -26.47
C VAL A 13 2.25 3.89 -26.39
N LEU A 14 1.91 3.41 -25.19
CA LEU A 14 0.98 2.29 -24.98
C LEU A 14 -0.45 2.62 -25.42
N ASP A 15 -0.85 3.89 -25.28
CA ASP A 15 -2.17 4.38 -25.72
C ASP A 15 -2.36 4.33 -27.23
N ARG A 16 -1.27 4.43 -27.99
CA ARG A 16 -1.29 4.46 -29.46
C ARG A 16 -1.15 3.09 -30.10
N LEU A 17 -1.02 2.02 -29.30
CA LEU A 17 -0.85 0.67 -29.82
C LEU A 17 -2.16 0.12 -30.39
N THR A 18 -2.06 -0.55 -31.53
CA THR A 18 -3.15 -1.39 -32.07
C THR A 18 -3.44 -2.56 -31.13
N PRO A 19 -4.62 -3.20 -31.21
CA PRO A 19 -4.94 -4.36 -30.36
C PRO A 19 -3.88 -5.47 -30.43
N HIS A 20 -3.36 -5.77 -31.62
CA HIS A 20 -2.28 -6.73 -31.81
C HIS A 20 -0.99 -6.30 -31.09
N HIS A 21 -0.55 -5.05 -31.25
CA HIS A 21 0.65 -4.56 -30.57
C HIS A 21 0.49 -4.46 -29.05
N ARG A 22 -0.72 -4.25 -28.54
CA ARG A 22 -1.01 -4.31 -27.09
C ARG A 22 -0.76 -5.70 -26.53
N LEU A 23 -1.16 -6.75 -27.26
CA LEU A 23 -0.90 -8.14 -26.86
C LEU A 23 0.59 -8.47 -26.86
N LEU A 24 1.34 -8.01 -27.86
CA LEU A 24 2.80 -8.17 -27.90
C LEU A 24 3.48 -7.43 -26.74
N ALA A 25 3.17 -6.16 -26.54
CA ALA A 25 3.71 -5.37 -25.43
C ALA A 25 3.41 -6.01 -24.07
N GLN A 26 2.19 -6.51 -23.88
CA GLN A 26 1.84 -7.25 -22.67
C GLN A 26 2.72 -8.50 -22.48
N ALA A 27 2.93 -9.30 -23.54
CA ALA A 27 3.73 -10.51 -23.48
C ALA A 27 5.19 -10.20 -23.12
N GLU A 28 5.78 -9.18 -23.74
CA GLU A 28 7.14 -8.70 -23.47
C GLU A 28 7.30 -8.22 -22.03
N LEU A 29 6.37 -7.40 -21.54
CA LEU A 29 6.40 -6.91 -20.16
C LEU A 29 6.24 -8.05 -19.15
N CYS A 30 5.36 -9.02 -19.42
CA CYS A 30 5.20 -10.20 -18.57
C CYS A 30 6.46 -11.07 -18.56
N GLN A 31 7.10 -11.27 -19.72
CA GLN A 31 8.32 -12.04 -19.84
C GLN A 31 9.46 -11.38 -19.07
N ALA A 32 9.65 -10.07 -19.22
CA ALA A 32 10.71 -9.33 -18.55
C ALA A 32 10.57 -9.35 -17.01
N LEU A 33 9.33 -9.28 -16.50
CA LEU A 33 9.07 -9.43 -15.06
C LEU A 33 9.33 -10.85 -14.56
N ARG A 34 8.95 -11.89 -15.32
CA ARG A 34 9.26 -13.29 -14.96
C ARG A 34 10.76 -13.57 -14.96
N ALA A 35 11.48 -12.98 -15.91
CA ALA A 35 12.93 -13.08 -16.01
C ALA A 35 13.69 -12.20 -15.00
N GLN A 36 12.98 -11.41 -14.19
CA GLN A 36 13.54 -10.47 -13.22
C GLN A 36 14.52 -9.45 -13.85
N THR A 37 14.34 -9.14 -15.13
CA THR A 37 15.18 -8.17 -15.86
C THR A 37 14.52 -6.80 -15.99
N ALA A 38 13.27 -6.66 -15.52
CA ALA A 38 12.50 -5.44 -15.61
C ALA A 38 12.53 -4.62 -14.32
N ASP A 39 12.30 -3.32 -14.47
CA ASP A 39 12.12 -2.37 -13.37
C ASP A 39 10.62 -2.06 -13.12
N PRO A 40 10.27 -1.25 -12.11
CA PRO A 40 8.88 -0.93 -11.78
C PRO A 40 8.01 -0.41 -12.94
N ARG A 41 8.60 0.18 -13.98
CA ARG A 41 7.86 0.70 -15.14
C ARG A 41 7.14 -0.42 -15.90
N ALA A 42 7.67 -1.65 -15.89
CA ALA A 42 6.99 -2.77 -16.50
C ALA A 42 5.70 -3.15 -15.75
N VAL A 43 5.72 -3.11 -14.42
CA VAL A 43 4.54 -3.31 -13.58
C VAL A 43 3.49 -2.23 -13.86
N LEU A 44 3.92 -0.97 -13.90
CA LEU A 44 3.03 0.15 -14.20
C LEU A 44 2.45 0.07 -15.63
N GLY A 45 3.25 -0.32 -16.61
CA GLY A 45 2.80 -0.53 -17.99
C GLY A 45 1.74 -1.63 -18.10
N LEU A 46 1.87 -2.73 -17.36
CA LEU A 46 0.85 -3.78 -17.30
C LEU A 46 -0.45 -3.29 -16.67
N GLY A 47 -0.37 -2.51 -15.59
CA GLY A 47 -1.51 -1.84 -14.99
C GLY A 47 -2.23 -0.92 -15.97
N HIS A 48 -1.45 -0.14 -16.73
CA HIS A 48 -1.96 0.76 -17.78
C HIS A 48 -2.65 0.01 -18.93
N LEU A 49 -2.07 -1.10 -19.38
CA LEU A 49 -2.68 -1.95 -20.41
C LEU A 49 -3.96 -2.66 -19.94
N ARG A 50 -4.20 -2.71 -18.62
CA ARG A 50 -5.35 -3.35 -17.96
C ARG A 50 -5.54 -4.83 -18.33
N SER A 51 -4.43 -5.56 -18.51
CA SER A 51 -4.52 -6.97 -18.91
C SER A 51 -4.72 -7.91 -17.72
N ARG A 52 -5.87 -8.59 -17.67
CA ARG A 52 -6.14 -9.64 -16.67
C ARG A 52 -5.14 -10.79 -16.72
N ALA A 53 -4.63 -11.14 -17.91
CA ALA A 53 -3.65 -12.23 -18.05
C ALA A 53 -2.31 -11.93 -17.36
N SER A 54 -2.05 -10.66 -17.00
CA SER A 54 -0.86 -10.26 -16.26
C SER A 54 -0.99 -10.41 -14.74
N LEU A 55 -2.19 -10.66 -14.21
CA LEU A 55 -2.42 -10.75 -12.76
C LEU A 55 -1.48 -11.74 -12.05
N PRO A 56 -1.19 -12.96 -12.55
CA PRO A 56 -0.26 -13.86 -11.88
C PRO A 56 1.14 -13.26 -11.70
N VAL A 57 1.71 -12.66 -12.75
CA VAL A 57 3.08 -12.09 -12.68
C VAL A 57 3.11 -10.85 -11.78
N LEU A 58 2.03 -10.07 -11.72
CA LEU A 58 1.92 -8.94 -10.81
C LEU A 58 1.93 -9.40 -9.35
N HIS A 59 1.24 -10.49 -9.03
CA HIS A 59 1.25 -11.07 -7.68
C HIS A 59 2.63 -11.63 -7.30
N ASP A 60 3.32 -12.28 -8.24
CA ASP A 60 4.68 -12.79 -8.01
C ASP A 60 5.69 -11.66 -7.75
N ASN A 61 5.40 -10.44 -8.22
CA ASN A 61 6.23 -9.26 -8.06
C ASN A 61 5.84 -8.37 -6.86
N LEU A 62 4.89 -8.78 -6.01
CA LEU A 62 4.52 -8.02 -4.80
C LEU A 62 5.69 -7.83 -3.83
N MET A 63 6.62 -8.78 -3.76
CA MET A 63 7.82 -8.65 -2.91
C MET A 63 8.76 -7.55 -3.42
N SER A 64 9.00 -7.49 -4.73
CA SER A 64 9.96 -6.57 -5.33
C SER A 64 9.36 -5.18 -5.55
N PHE A 65 8.10 -5.11 -5.96
CA PHE A 65 7.45 -3.90 -6.44
C PHE A 65 6.08 -3.65 -5.78
N GLY A 66 5.92 -4.03 -4.51
CA GLY A 66 4.64 -4.10 -3.79
C GLY A 66 3.67 -2.95 -4.06
N ILE A 67 4.08 -1.68 -3.84
CA ILE A 67 3.22 -0.52 -4.09
C ILE A 67 2.74 -0.43 -5.55
N TYR A 68 3.62 -0.66 -6.52
CA TYR A 68 3.30 -0.57 -7.94
C TYR A 68 2.47 -1.76 -8.41
N ALA A 69 2.77 -2.96 -7.91
CA ALA A 69 2.04 -4.18 -8.22
C ALA A 69 0.60 -4.11 -7.68
N LEU A 70 0.41 -3.60 -6.45
CA LEU A 70 -0.91 -3.33 -5.88
C LEU A 70 -1.69 -2.31 -6.73
N GLY A 71 -1.06 -1.22 -7.16
CA GLY A 71 -1.69 -0.24 -8.05
C GLY A 71 -2.09 -0.81 -9.40
N ALA A 72 -1.23 -1.65 -10.00
CA ALA A 72 -1.53 -2.33 -11.25
C ALA A 72 -2.69 -3.33 -11.10
N ILE A 73 -2.68 -4.14 -10.04
CA ILE A 73 -3.78 -5.09 -9.74
C ILE A 73 -5.10 -4.33 -9.57
N ALA A 74 -5.13 -3.28 -8.74
CA ALA A 74 -6.34 -2.46 -8.54
C ALA A 74 -6.85 -1.80 -9.82
N SER A 75 -5.94 -1.40 -10.73
CA SER A 75 -6.31 -0.80 -12.02
C SER A 75 -6.86 -1.82 -13.02
N ILE A 76 -6.49 -3.09 -12.90
CA ILE A 76 -6.98 -4.21 -13.74
C ILE A 76 -8.29 -4.74 -13.18
N ASP A 77 -8.26 -5.20 -11.93
CA ASP A 77 -9.39 -5.76 -11.20
C ASP A 77 -9.05 -5.81 -9.70
N PRO A 78 -9.64 -4.92 -8.88
CA PRO A 78 -9.39 -4.92 -7.44
C PRO A 78 -9.86 -6.21 -6.76
N ALA A 79 -10.89 -6.89 -7.30
CA ALA A 79 -11.38 -8.15 -6.75
C ALA A 79 -10.43 -9.33 -7.02
N ALA A 80 -9.45 -9.16 -7.91
CA ALA A 80 -8.45 -10.19 -8.22
C ALA A 80 -7.26 -10.20 -7.25
N LEU A 81 -7.26 -9.34 -6.22
CA LEU A 81 -6.20 -9.33 -5.22
C LEU A 81 -6.14 -10.67 -4.49
N ALA A 82 -5.02 -11.37 -4.61
CA ALA A 82 -4.79 -12.63 -3.91
C ALA A 82 -4.52 -12.37 -2.41
N THR A 83 -5.60 -12.27 -1.63
CA THR A 83 -5.56 -11.92 -0.21
C THR A 83 -4.56 -12.75 0.58
N ASP A 84 -4.56 -14.08 0.45
CA ASP A 84 -3.67 -14.92 1.27
C ASP A 84 -2.19 -14.67 0.97
N ARG A 85 -1.84 -14.27 -0.26
CA ARG A 85 -0.48 -13.85 -0.59
C ARG A 85 -0.13 -12.52 0.09
N VAL A 86 -1.04 -11.55 0.08
CA VAL A 86 -0.84 -10.26 0.77
C VAL A 86 -0.69 -10.47 2.28
N LEU A 87 -1.54 -11.29 2.89
CA LEU A 87 -1.47 -11.60 4.32
C LEU A 87 -0.15 -12.29 4.68
N ALA A 88 0.30 -13.24 3.87
CA ALA A 88 1.59 -13.88 4.07
C ALA A 88 2.74 -12.87 4.01
N LEU A 89 2.68 -11.89 3.09
CA LEU A 89 3.70 -10.85 3.00
C LEU A 89 3.69 -9.91 4.20
N LEU A 90 2.51 -9.47 4.66
CA LEU A 90 2.36 -8.57 5.80
C LEU A 90 2.77 -9.21 7.14
N SER A 91 2.64 -10.52 7.27
CA SER A 91 2.95 -11.26 8.50
C SER A 91 4.34 -11.91 8.51
N SER A 92 4.99 -12.03 7.36
CA SER A 92 6.31 -12.66 7.27
C SER A 92 7.46 -11.70 7.56
N ASN A 93 8.55 -12.24 8.11
CA ASN A 93 9.84 -11.55 8.20
C ASN A 93 10.63 -11.56 6.87
N LYS A 94 9.96 -11.80 5.73
CA LYS A 94 10.61 -11.89 4.41
C LYS A 94 10.76 -10.55 3.72
N LEU A 95 9.91 -9.58 4.06
CA LEU A 95 10.02 -8.24 3.53
C LEU A 95 11.00 -7.42 4.37
N SER A 96 11.86 -6.68 3.70
CA SER A 96 12.54 -5.57 4.35
C SER A 96 11.51 -4.54 4.82
N GLU A 97 11.89 -3.73 5.80
CA GLU A 97 11.05 -2.66 6.35
C GLU A 97 10.58 -1.70 5.24
N GLY A 98 11.48 -1.41 4.29
CA GLY A 98 11.25 -0.66 3.07
C GLY A 98 10.11 -1.21 2.22
N GLN A 99 10.10 -2.52 2.01
CA GLN A 99 9.07 -3.21 1.24
C GLN A 99 7.74 -3.26 2.02
N LEU A 100 7.80 -3.52 3.32
CA LEU A 100 6.63 -3.65 4.17
C LEU A 100 5.84 -2.34 4.26
N TYR A 101 6.50 -1.21 4.53
CA TYR A 101 5.76 0.06 4.59
C TYR A 101 5.23 0.49 3.22
N ARG A 102 5.92 0.17 2.11
CA ARG A 102 5.42 0.43 0.75
C ARG A 102 4.20 -0.42 0.43
N LEU A 103 4.16 -1.66 0.91
CA LEU A 103 2.99 -2.52 0.77
C LEU A 103 1.79 -1.91 1.53
N ALA A 104 2.00 -1.44 2.76
CA ALA A 104 0.98 -0.74 3.53
C ALA A 104 0.46 0.53 2.83
N ILE A 105 1.36 1.36 2.27
CA ILE A 105 0.97 2.51 1.44
C ILE A 105 0.09 2.07 0.28
N GLY A 106 0.52 1.05 -0.48
CA GLY A 106 -0.24 0.56 -1.65
C GLY A 106 -1.64 0.09 -1.30
N LEU A 107 -1.79 -0.63 -0.19
CA LEU A 107 -3.10 -1.10 0.29
C LEU A 107 -4.03 0.07 0.65
N GLY A 108 -3.52 1.08 1.35
CA GLY A 108 -4.32 2.26 1.73
C GLY A 108 -4.55 3.27 0.61
N THR A 109 -3.80 3.20 -0.49
CA THR A 109 -3.91 4.14 -1.62
C THR A 109 -4.77 3.59 -2.75
N TYR A 110 -4.64 2.31 -3.08
CA TYR A 110 -5.24 1.73 -4.29
C TYR A 110 -6.52 0.93 -4.04
N PHE A 111 -6.81 0.60 -2.79
CA PHE A 111 -7.98 -0.20 -2.43
C PHE A 111 -8.88 0.57 -1.46
N THR A 112 -10.18 0.31 -1.55
CA THR A 112 -11.15 0.72 -0.54
C THR A 112 -11.36 -0.40 0.48
N ARG A 113 -11.92 -0.07 1.65
CA ARG A 113 -12.28 -1.08 2.66
C ARG A 113 -13.15 -2.20 2.09
N GLY A 114 -14.12 -1.86 1.23
CA GLY A 114 -15.04 -2.83 0.65
C GLY A 114 -14.40 -3.78 -0.38
N GLN A 115 -13.20 -3.46 -0.86
CA GLN A 115 -12.45 -4.30 -1.81
C GLN A 115 -11.46 -5.24 -1.11
N LEU A 116 -11.17 -5.02 0.18
CA LEU A 116 -10.22 -5.83 0.94
C LEU A 116 -10.95 -6.86 1.81
N ASP A 117 -10.35 -8.05 1.91
CA ASP A 117 -10.72 -9.01 2.94
C ASP A 117 -10.47 -8.38 4.33
N PRO A 118 -11.40 -8.52 5.30
CA PRO A 118 -11.26 -7.94 6.65
C PRO A 118 -9.98 -8.31 7.39
N ARG A 119 -9.36 -9.45 7.05
CA ARG A 119 -8.07 -9.88 7.61
C ARG A 119 -6.93 -8.92 7.24
N VAL A 120 -7.01 -8.24 6.10
CA VAL A 120 -5.95 -7.32 5.64
C VAL A 120 -5.88 -6.07 6.53
N PRO A 121 -6.97 -5.32 6.78
CA PRO A 121 -6.97 -4.26 7.78
C PRO A 121 -6.58 -4.74 9.18
N ALA A 122 -7.00 -5.93 9.61
CA ALA A 122 -6.57 -6.48 10.90
C ALA A 122 -5.05 -6.68 10.96
N GLN A 123 -4.44 -7.20 9.90
CA GLN A 123 -2.99 -7.34 9.82
C GLN A 123 -2.26 -5.99 9.76
N LEU A 124 -2.84 -4.99 9.10
CA LEU A 124 -2.31 -3.61 9.14
C LEU A 124 -2.36 -3.03 10.56
N LEU A 125 -3.40 -3.35 11.35
CA LEU A 125 -3.48 -2.93 12.75
C LEU A 125 -2.36 -3.54 13.59
N GLU A 126 -2.00 -4.79 13.35
CA GLU A 126 -0.83 -5.43 14.00
C GLU A 126 0.49 -4.67 13.70
N LEU A 127 0.63 -4.16 12.48
CA LEU A 127 1.82 -3.39 12.08
C LEU A 127 1.95 -2.03 12.77
N VAL A 128 0.89 -1.52 13.41
CA VAL A 128 0.95 -0.28 14.22
C VAL A 128 1.83 -0.49 15.47
N ALA A 129 2.09 -1.72 15.87
CA ALA A 129 3.05 -2.07 16.92
C ALA A 129 4.39 -2.63 16.43
N HIS A 130 4.66 -2.52 15.12
CA HIS A 130 5.93 -2.94 14.55
C HIS A 130 7.11 -2.15 15.16
N GLN A 131 8.31 -2.75 15.25
CA GLN A 131 9.48 -2.11 15.86
C GLN A 131 9.94 -0.86 15.11
N GLN A 132 9.62 -0.77 13.81
CA GLN A 132 10.10 0.28 12.92
C GLN A 132 9.06 1.37 12.69
N TYR A 133 9.48 2.62 12.89
CA TYR A 133 8.61 3.78 12.83
C TYR A 133 7.89 3.94 11.49
N LEU A 134 8.61 3.81 10.36
CA LEU A 134 8.00 3.98 9.04
C LEU A 134 6.92 2.93 8.77
N VAL A 135 7.08 1.71 9.29
CA VAL A 135 6.06 0.67 9.19
C VAL A 135 4.82 1.07 10.00
N ARG A 136 4.99 1.48 11.26
CA ARG A 136 3.88 1.94 12.11
C ARG A 136 3.14 3.12 11.50
N TYR A 137 3.88 4.13 11.04
CA TYR A 137 3.34 5.34 10.45
C TYR A 137 2.50 5.03 9.20
N HIS A 138 3.03 4.23 8.28
CA HIS A 138 2.31 3.91 7.04
C HIS A 138 1.18 2.90 7.25
N ALA A 139 1.26 2.02 8.24
CA ALA A 139 0.15 1.18 8.66
C ALA A 139 -1.01 2.02 9.22
N LEU A 140 -0.73 2.96 10.13
CA LEU A 140 -1.71 3.92 10.64
C LEU A 140 -2.33 4.74 9.50
N ALA A 141 -1.51 5.30 8.61
CA ALA A 141 -1.99 6.09 7.48
C ALA A 141 -2.88 5.27 6.53
N ALA A 142 -2.54 4.00 6.29
CA ALA A 142 -3.36 3.11 5.47
C ALA A 142 -4.72 2.85 6.12
N LEU A 143 -4.76 2.55 7.43
CA LEU A 143 -6.00 2.33 8.17
C LEU A 143 -6.87 3.60 8.22
N ARG A 144 -6.26 4.77 8.44
CA ARG A 144 -6.98 6.05 8.40
C ARG A 144 -7.66 6.27 7.07
N ARG A 145 -6.99 5.98 5.95
CA ARG A 145 -7.59 6.07 4.61
C ARG A 145 -8.72 5.07 4.41
N LEU A 146 -8.50 3.81 4.77
CA LEU A 146 -9.48 2.74 4.57
C LEU A 146 -10.77 2.96 5.36
N TYR A 147 -10.67 3.50 6.57
CA TYR A 147 -11.80 3.74 7.48
C TYR A 147 -12.24 5.21 7.54
N HIS A 148 -11.67 6.09 6.70
CA HIS A 148 -11.94 7.53 6.71
C HIS A 148 -11.79 8.18 8.10
N LEU A 149 -10.79 7.73 8.86
CA LEU A 149 -10.54 8.22 10.22
C LEU A 149 -9.83 9.58 10.19
N PRO A 150 -10.01 10.41 11.24
CA PRO A 150 -9.30 11.66 11.37
C PRO A 150 -7.78 11.48 11.32
N ASP A 151 -7.09 12.42 10.68
CA ASP A 151 -5.64 12.56 10.69
C ASP A 151 -5.24 13.96 11.19
N PRO A 152 -5.36 14.25 12.50
CA PRO A 152 -5.09 15.58 13.03
C PRO A 152 -3.63 16.02 12.86
N ALA A 153 -2.71 15.05 12.74
CA ALA A 153 -1.29 15.30 12.51
C ALA A 153 -0.94 15.61 11.04
N ALA A 154 -1.84 15.38 10.08
CA ALA A 154 -1.58 15.69 8.67
C ALA A 154 -1.33 17.20 8.40
N GLY A 155 -1.70 18.06 9.36
CA GLY A 155 -1.58 19.51 9.25
C GLY A 155 -2.36 20.07 8.07
N ASN A 156 -2.01 21.29 7.65
CA ASN A 156 -2.50 21.94 6.44
C ASN A 156 -1.71 21.54 5.17
N GLY A 157 -1.00 20.40 5.20
CA GLY A 157 -0.28 19.83 4.05
C GLY A 157 1.10 20.41 3.76
N VAL A 158 1.62 21.34 4.57
CA VAL A 158 2.92 22.01 4.31
C VAL A 158 4.02 21.56 5.27
N THR A 159 3.75 21.42 6.56
CA THR A 159 4.69 20.91 7.57
C THR A 159 3.94 20.42 8.80
N ILE A 160 4.22 19.19 9.25
CA ILE A 160 3.69 18.66 10.52
C ILE A 160 4.40 19.36 11.67
N THR A 161 3.68 20.14 12.49
CA THR A 161 4.26 20.82 13.66
C THR A 161 4.20 19.94 14.91
N ARG A 162 5.00 20.28 15.93
CA ARG A 162 4.88 19.65 17.26
C ARG A 162 3.48 19.79 17.85
N ALA A 163 2.78 20.88 17.55
CA ALA A 163 1.41 21.09 18.01
C ALA A 163 0.45 20.10 17.32
N ASP A 164 0.62 19.84 16.03
CA ASP A 164 -0.18 18.85 15.29
C ASP A 164 0.04 17.43 15.82
N ILE A 165 1.30 17.08 16.10
CA ILE A 165 1.67 15.82 16.77
C ILE A 165 0.98 15.71 18.14
N SER A 166 0.96 16.78 18.93
CA SER A 166 0.35 16.76 20.27
C SER A 166 -1.19 16.63 20.26
N ARG A 167 -1.84 17.02 19.16
CA ARG A 167 -3.29 16.87 18.97
C ARG A 167 -3.69 15.47 18.54
N ASP A 168 -2.73 14.71 18.02
CA ASP A 168 -2.94 13.35 17.57
C ASP A 168 -2.30 12.35 18.54
N THR A 169 -3.06 12.01 19.58
CA THR A 169 -2.62 11.05 20.61
C THR A 169 -2.16 9.72 20.00
N LEU A 170 -2.81 9.24 18.94
CA LEU A 170 -2.42 8.04 18.21
C LEU A 170 -1.03 8.19 17.59
N PHE A 171 -0.82 9.29 16.85
CA PHE A 171 0.48 9.58 16.25
C PHE A 171 1.57 9.76 17.30
N GLY A 172 1.26 10.41 18.43
CA GLY A 172 2.16 10.54 19.58
C GLY A 172 2.68 9.19 20.07
N TYR A 173 1.78 8.21 20.25
CA TYR A 173 2.13 6.87 20.72
C TYR A 173 2.99 6.08 19.73
N ILE A 174 2.81 6.24 18.42
CA ILE A 174 3.55 5.46 17.42
C ILE A 174 4.88 6.10 17.00
N SER A 175 5.16 7.33 17.44
CA SER A 175 6.37 8.08 17.09
C SER A 175 7.67 7.36 17.50
N THR A 176 8.82 7.79 16.95
CA THR A 176 10.14 7.14 17.09
C THR A 176 10.63 6.96 18.53
N ASN A 177 10.04 7.66 19.51
CA ASN A 177 10.44 7.60 20.92
C ASN A 177 9.49 6.79 21.81
N GLY A 178 8.47 6.14 21.24
CA GLY A 178 7.49 5.34 21.99
C GLY A 178 8.03 4.02 22.51
N ARG A 179 7.43 3.50 23.59
CA ARG A 179 7.69 2.16 24.14
C ARG A 179 6.68 1.15 23.59
N ALA A 180 6.97 -0.14 23.72
CA ALA A 180 6.04 -1.21 23.31
C ALA A 180 4.62 -1.08 23.93
N ALA A 181 4.53 -0.56 25.16
CA ALA A 181 3.25 -0.27 25.81
C ALA A 181 2.47 0.87 25.12
N ASP A 182 3.16 1.87 24.59
CA ASP A 182 2.54 2.97 23.85
C ASP A 182 1.99 2.47 22.52
N PHE A 183 2.71 1.59 21.83
CA PHE A 183 2.23 1.02 20.58
C PHE A 183 0.98 0.17 20.76
N ARG A 184 0.89 -0.63 21.83
CA ARG A 184 -0.35 -1.35 22.18
C ARG A 184 -1.52 -0.40 22.46
N ARG A 185 -1.28 0.67 23.22
CA ARG A 185 -2.29 1.72 23.44
C ARG A 185 -2.75 2.36 22.13
N ALA A 186 -1.83 2.55 21.17
CA ALA A 186 -2.19 3.04 19.85
C ALA A 186 -3.09 2.05 19.09
N GLN A 187 -2.80 0.75 19.16
CA GLN A 187 -3.66 -0.28 18.57
C GLN A 187 -5.07 -0.26 19.19
N ASP A 188 -5.18 -0.24 20.52
CA ASP A 188 -6.47 -0.23 21.23
C ASP A 188 -7.31 1.00 20.87
N LEU A 189 -6.69 2.18 20.85
CA LEU A 189 -7.34 3.42 20.47
C LEU A 189 -7.78 3.41 19.00
N LEU A 190 -6.94 2.91 18.10
CA LEU A 190 -7.26 2.82 16.68
C LEU A 190 -8.40 1.82 16.44
N GLN A 191 -8.39 0.68 17.13
CA GLN A 191 -9.46 -0.30 17.09
C GLN A 191 -10.79 0.30 17.55
N THR A 192 -10.78 1.12 18.59
CA THR A 192 -11.96 1.86 19.07
C THR A 192 -12.48 2.85 18.02
N GLN A 193 -11.59 3.60 17.37
CA GLN A 193 -11.97 4.53 16.30
C GLN A 193 -12.55 3.79 15.08
N ILE A 194 -11.96 2.65 14.70
CA ILE A 194 -12.46 1.80 13.63
C ILE A 194 -13.87 1.31 13.94
N GLN A 195 -14.09 0.78 15.16
CA GLN A 195 -15.41 0.28 15.57
C GLN A 195 -16.49 1.36 15.52
N ALA A 196 -16.17 2.57 15.99
CA ALA A 196 -17.06 3.72 15.92
C ALA A 196 -17.41 4.11 14.47
N ALA A 197 -16.40 4.16 13.58
CA ALA A 197 -16.58 4.49 12.17
C ALA A 197 -17.40 3.44 11.39
N THR A 198 -17.35 2.16 11.81
CA THR A 198 -18.11 1.08 11.15
C THR A 198 -19.52 0.90 11.68
N SER A 199 -19.86 1.52 12.81
CA SER A 199 -21.18 1.43 13.45
C SER A 199 -22.11 2.59 13.09
N SER A 200 -21.63 3.52 12.25
CA SER A 200 -22.34 4.70 11.76
C SER A 200 -22.81 4.48 10.33
#